data_AF-A0A6G1RE05-F1
#
_entry.id   AF-A0A6G1RE05-F1
#
_cell.length_a   1.000
_cell.length_b   1.000
_cell.length_c   1.000
_cell.angle_alpha   90.00
_cell.angle_beta   90.00
_cell.angle_gamma   90.00
#
_symmetry.space_group_name_H-M   'P 1'
#
loop_
_entity.id
_entity.type
_entity.pdbx_description
1 polymer ?
#
loop_
_entity_poly.entity_id
_entity_poly.type
_entity_poly.pdbx_seq_one_letter_code
_entity_poly.pdbx_strand_id
1 'polypeptide(L)'
;KHIKHAEEILHLLEAVQLPAEVAITHCREHTKSNTDPEKGNRLADNKAKQAAERRSGNQILTLIPTNKDHQLELCDQEKVTYSKSDQQLMSELKVQIPSKGWALLEDGRIIIPSTLIWNLVKKEHDKTHWGADALYEYLSQ
;
A
#
# COMPACT_ATOMS: atom_id res chain seq x y z
N LYS A 1 4.61 -12.63 30.47
CA LYS A 1 3.60 -12.39 29.41
C LYS A 1 3.43 -10.89 29.32
N HIS A 2 3.89 -10.24 28.25
CA HIS A 2 3.67 -8.79 28.05
C HIS A 2 2.38 -8.60 27.25
N ILE A 3 1.58 -7.60 27.62
CA ILE A 3 0.41 -7.18 26.83
C ILE A 3 0.94 -6.33 25.68
N LYS A 4 0.61 -6.69 24.44
CA LYS A 4 0.96 -5.90 23.26
C LYS A 4 0.19 -4.56 23.31
N HIS A 5 0.86 -3.45 22.99
CA HIS A 5 0.27 -2.10 23.01
C HIS A 5 -0.16 -1.59 24.41
N ALA A 6 0.63 -1.92 25.44
CA ALA A 6 0.28 -1.59 26.83
C ALA A 6 0.14 -0.07 27.09
N GLU A 7 0.97 0.75 26.45
CA GLU A 7 0.93 2.21 26.58
C GLU A 7 -0.36 2.78 25.98
N GLU A 8 -0.71 2.34 24.77
CA GLU A 8 -1.91 2.77 24.06
C GLU A 8 -3.19 2.37 24.82
N ILE A 9 -3.19 1.18 25.45
CA ILE A 9 -4.30 0.72 26.30
C ILE A 9 -4.45 1.63 27.52
N LEU A 10 -3.36 2.00 28.19
CA LEU A 10 -3.41 2.89 29.36
C LEU A 10 -3.95 4.28 28.97
N HIS A 11 -3.46 4.86 27.88
CA HIS A 11 -3.96 6.14 27.39
C HIS A 11 -5.46 6.08 27.03
N LEU A 12 -5.93 4.97 26.45
CA LEU A 12 -7.36 4.79 26.16
C LEU A 12 -8.21 4.76 27.44
N LEU A 13 -7.74 4.05 28.48
CA LEU A 13 -8.43 3.96 29.77
C LEU A 13 -8.52 5.31 30.48
N GLU A 14 -7.52 6.19 30.32
CA GLU A 14 -7.56 7.55 30.84
C GLU A 14 -8.51 8.43 30.02
N ALA A 15 -8.41 8.37 28.69
CA ALA A 15 -9.18 9.21 27.79
C ALA A 15 -10.69 8.96 27.88
N VAL A 16 -11.12 7.70 28.07
CA VAL A 16 -12.55 7.35 28.15
C VAL A 16 -13.23 7.91 29.39
N GLN A 17 -12.47 8.31 30.42
CA GLN A 17 -12.98 8.90 31.66
C GLN A 17 -13.15 10.43 31.58
N LEU A 18 -12.65 11.07 30.50
CA LEU A 18 -12.73 12.53 30.36
C LEU A 18 -14.16 13.04 30.06
N PRO A 19 -14.96 12.40 29.20
CA PRO A 19 -16.36 12.79 29.00
C PRO A 19 -17.20 12.45 30.24
N ALA A 20 -18.19 13.28 30.56
CA ALA A 20 -19.12 13.01 31.65
C ALA A 20 -19.95 11.72 31.44
N GLU A 21 -20.32 11.44 30.18
CA GLU A 21 -21.00 10.23 29.75
C GLU A 21 -20.46 9.83 28.37
N VAL A 22 -20.24 8.53 28.14
CA VAL A 22 -19.74 8.01 26.86
C VAL A 22 -20.33 6.65 26.55
N ALA A 23 -20.65 6.42 25.28
CA ALA A 23 -21.04 5.11 24.74
C ALA A 23 -20.13 4.76 23.57
N ILE A 24 -19.57 3.55 23.59
CA ILE A 24 -18.72 3.02 22.52
C ILE A 24 -19.50 1.93 21.80
N THR A 25 -19.83 2.16 20.53
CA THR A 25 -20.57 1.22 19.70
C THR A 25 -19.72 0.78 18.51
N HIS A 26 -19.76 -0.52 18.19
CA HIS A 26 -19.11 -1.07 17.01
C HIS A 26 -20.12 -1.22 15.88
N CYS A 27 -20.06 -0.31 14.90
CA CYS A 27 -20.86 -0.37 13.68
C CYS A 27 -20.07 -1.13 12.60
N ARG A 28 -20.59 -2.27 12.13
CA ARG A 28 -19.94 -3.06 11.07
C ARG A 28 -19.98 -2.30 9.74
N GLU A 29 -18.86 -2.34 9.02
CA GLU A 29 -18.65 -1.63 7.75
C GLU A 29 -19.32 -2.30 6.52
N HIS A 30 -19.93 -3.48 6.70
CA HIS A 30 -20.37 -4.36 5.59
C HIS A 30 -21.87 -4.41 5.30
N THR A 31 -22.66 -3.46 5.76
CA THR A 31 -24.05 -3.34 5.27
C THR A 31 -24.04 -2.50 4.00
N LYS A 32 -24.62 -3.01 2.91
CA LYS A 32 -24.71 -2.32 1.60
C LYS A 32 -25.68 -1.14 1.63
N SER A 33 -26.06 -0.68 2.82
CA SER A 33 -26.96 0.45 3.01
C SER A 33 -26.18 1.76 2.97
N ASN A 34 -26.90 2.86 2.76
CA ASN A 34 -26.36 4.21 2.77
C ASN A 34 -26.92 4.97 4.00
N THR A 35 -26.90 4.30 5.14
CA THR A 35 -27.32 4.87 6.43
C THR A 35 -26.28 5.86 6.93
N ASP A 36 -26.69 6.76 7.82
CA ASP A 36 -25.81 7.80 8.33
C ASP A 36 -24.58 7.26 9.10
N PRO A 37 -24.68 6.17 9.90
CA PRO A 37 -23.49 5.54 10.49
C PRO A 37 -22.48 5.04 9.45
N GLU A 38 -22.93 4.45 8.34
CA GLU A 38 -22.04 3.94 7.28
C GLU A 38 -21.34 5.09 6.54
N LYS A 39 -22.06 6.19 6.27
CA LYS A 39 -21.47 7.41 5.71
C LYS A 39 -20.41 7.98 6.65
N GLY A 40 -20.70 8.02 7.96
CA GLY A 40 -19.78 8.48 8.99
C GLY A 40 -18.51 7.62 9.05
N ASN A 41 -18.66 6.30 9.03
CA ASN A 41 -17.53 5.37 9.02
C ASN A 41 -16.65 5.56 7.78
N ARG A 42 -17.27 5.63 6.59
CA ARG A 42 -16.54 5.87 5.33
C ARG A 42 -15.80 7.21 5.35
N LEU A 43 -16.39 8.25 5.93
CA LEU A 43 -15.72 9.56 6.04
C LEU A 43 -14.52 9.49 6.98
N ALA A 44 -14.66 8.85 8.14
CA ALA A 44 -13.58 8.68 9.11
C ALA A 44 -12.40 7.88 8.52
N ASP A 45 -12.67 6.75 7.86
CA ASP A 45 -11.66 5.91 7.21
C ASP A 45 -10.91 6.69 6.10
N ASN A 46 -11.63 7.38 5.22
CA ASN A 46 -11.00 8.21 4.18
C ASN A 46 -10.11 9.31 4.77
N LYS A 47 -10.51 9.93 5.89
CA LYS A 47 -9.69 10.96 6.56
C LYS A 47 -8.46 10.36 7.23
N ALA A 48 -8.57 9.18 7.84
CA ALA A 48 -7.44 8.45 8.40
C ALA A 48 -6.42 8.09 7.30
N LYS A 49 -6.88 7.56 6.16
CA LYS A 49 -6.04 7.28 4.98
C LYS A 49 -5.32 8.51 4.48
N GLN A 50 -6.04 9.62 4.27
CA GLN A 50 -5.43 10.90 3.85
C GLN A 50 -4.38 11.40 4.86
N ALA A 51 -4.61 11.24 6.16
CA ALA A 51 -3.65 11.66 7.18
C ALA A 51 -2.39 10.77 7.21
N ALA A 52 -2.53 9.47 6.95
CA ALA A 52 -1.42 8.55 6.82
C ALA A 52 -0.59 8.83 5.56
N GLU A 53 -1.24 9.03 4.41
CA GLU A 53 -0.59 9.36 3.14
C GLU A 53 0.22 10.66 3.22
N ARG A 54 -0.26 11.68 3.95
CA ARG A 54 0.49 12.94 4.16
C ARG A 54 1.78 12.76 4.96
N ARG A 55 1.89 11.72 5.79
CA ARG A 55 3.11 11.41 6.55
C ARG A 55 4.11 10.61 5.72
N SER A 56 3.61 9.82 4.77
CA SER A 56 4.42 9.11 3.78
C SER A 56 4.77 10.06 2.63
N GLY A 57 5.61 11.05 2.92
CA GLY A 57 6.05 12.04 1.91
C GLY A 57 6.47 11.35 0.62
N ASN A 58 5.94 11.82 -0.52
CA ASN A 58 6.12 11.35 -1.89
C ASN A 58 7.28 10.36 -2.08
N GLN A 59 7.09 9.11 -1.65
CA GLN A 59 8.07 8.07 -1.91
C GLN A 59 7.98 7.75 -3.40
N ILE A 60 9.13 7.76 -4.06
CA ILE A 60 9.28 7.19 -5.39
C ILE A 60 9.05 5.69 -5.20
N LEU A 61 7.80 5.26 -5.37
CA LEU A 61 7.46 3.85 -5.31
C LEU A 61 7.83 3.28 -6.67
N THR A 62 8.95 2.56 -6.71
CA THR A 62 9.28 1.61 -7.75
C THR A 62 9.42 0.27 -7.06
N LEU A 63 8.59 -0.71 -7.44
CA LEU A 63 8.73 -2.08 -6.98
C LEU A 63 9.71 -2.78 -7.90
N ILE A 64 10.63 -3.50 -7.28
CA ILE A 64 11.67 -4.29 -7.95
C ILE A 64 11.41 -5.76 -7.58
N PRO A 65 10.60 -6.49 -8.36
CA PRO A 65 10.35 -7.90 -8.13
C PRO A 65 11.60 -8.73 -8.49
N THR A 66 11.88 -9.73 -7.67
CA THR A 66 13.03 -10.63 -7.84
C THR A 66 12.64 -12.04 -8.32
N ASN A 67 11.35 -12.36 -8.23
CA ASN A 67 10.86 -13.70 -8.47
C ASN A 67 10.95 -14.15 -9.94
N LYS A 68 11.76 -15.19 -10.19
CA LYS A 68 11.93 -15.83 -11.52
C LYS A 68 10.81 -16.82 -11.87
N ASP A 69 10.07 -17.31 -10.88
CA ASP A 69 9.10 -18.40 -11.05
C ASP A 69 7.66 -17.92 -11.23
N HIS A 70 7.41 -16.64 -10.96
CA HIS A 70 6.12 -16.03 -11.15
C HIS A 70 6.26 -15.07 -12.31
N GLN A 71 5.86 -15.55 -13.49
CA GLN A 71 5.38 -14.66 -14.54
C GLN A 71 4.22 -13.88 -13.92
N LEU A 72 4.53 -12.81 -13.19
CA LEU A 72 3.58 -11.74 -12.99
C LEU A 72 3.10 -11.48 -14.41
N GLU A 73 1.81 -11.71 -14.66
CA GLU A 73 1.14 -11.35 -15.91
C GLU A 73 1.15 -9.82 -16.01
N LEU A 74 2.35 -9.26 -16.11
CA LEU A 74 2.67 -7.93 -16.53
C LEU A 74 2.46 -8.03 -18.03
N CYS A 75 1.17 -8.00 -18.40
CA CYS A 75 0.64 -8.16 -19.75
C CYS A 75 1.56 -7.51 -20.78
N ASP A 76 1.57 -8.10 -21.98
CA ASP A 76 2.16 -7.65 -23.24
C ASP A 76 1.97 -6.14 -23.55
N GLN A 77 2.55 -5.28 -22.72
CA GLN A 77 2.54 -3.84 -22.89
C GLN A 77 3.75 -3.52 -23.76
N GLU A 78 3.51 -3.45 -25.06
CA GLU A 78 4.53 -3.07 -26.03
C GLU A 78 5.15 -1.68 -25.75
N LYS A 79 4.53 -0.88 -24.88
CA LYS A 79 5.00 0.45 -24.48
C LYS A 79 4.83 0.71 -22.98
N VAL A 80 5.85 0.35 -22.21
CA VAL A 80 5.98 0.74 -20.80
C VAL A 80 6.45 2.20 -20.74
N THR A 81 5.76 3.06 -19.97
CA THR A 81 6.12 4.47 -19.83
C THR A 81 6.58 4.76 -18.40
N TYR A 82 7.84 5.16 -18.25
CA TYR A 82 8.44 5.56 -16.98
C TYR A 82 8.21 7.05 -16.73
N SER A 83 7.68 7.40 -15.56
CA SER A 83 7.50 8.78 -15.13
C SER A 83 8.84 9.47 -14.87
N LYS A 84 8.86 10.81 -14.70
CA LYS A 84 10.09 11.54 -14.36
C LYS A 84 10.75 11.01 -13.07
N SER A 85 9.95 10.63 -12.08
CA SER A 85 10.44 10.07 -10.82
C SER A 85 11.06 8.68 -11.02
N ASP A 86 10.43 7.83 -11.86
CA ASP A 86 11.00 6.52 -12.21
C ASP A 86 12.34 6.69 -12.94
N GLN A 87 12.41 7.63 -13.89
CA GLN A 87 13.63 7.91 -14.65
C GLN A 87 14.76 8.45 -13.76
N GLN A 88 14.43 9.26 -12.74
CA GLN A 88 15.40 9.73 -11.76
C GLN A 88 15.98 8.54 -10.97
N LEU A 89 15.14 7.63 -10.47
CA LEU A 89 15.59 6.43 -9.79
C LEU A 89 16.42 5.53 -10.70
N MET A 90 16.02 5.34 -11.97
CA MET A 90 16.78 4.57 -12.94
C MET A 90 18.16 5.17 -13.19
N SER A 91 18.26 6.50 -13.25
CA SER A 91 19.55 7.22 -13.34
C SER A 91 20.42 6.97 -12.11
N GLU A 92 19.85 6.99 -10.90
CA GLU A 92 20.56 6.69 -9.64
C GLU A 92 21.03 5.24 -9.59
N LEU A 93 20.20 4.30 -10.05
CA LEU A 93 20.52 2.87 -10.17
C LEU A 93 21.40 2.53 -11.38
N LYS A 94 21.75 3.51 -12.22
CA LYS A 94 22.52 3.36 -13.46
C LYS A 94 21.89 2.38 -14.46
N VAL A 95 20.56 2.26 -14.44
CA VAL A 95 19.78 1.42 -15.35
C VAL A 95 19.36 2.25 -16.56
N GLN A 96 19.62 1.75 -17.77
CA GLN A 96 19.17 2.41 -18.99
C GLN A 96 17.68 2.18 -19.21
N ILE A 97 16.98 3.23 -19.65
CA ILE A 97 15.57 3.14 -20.02
C ILE A 97 15.48 2.38 -21.36
N PRO A 98 14.84 1.21 -21.40
CA PRO A 98 14.73 0.43 -22.62
C PRO A 98 13.76 1.11 -23.61
N SER A 99 14.05 0.97 -24.91
CA SER A 99 13.16 1.44 -25.98
C SER A 99 11.92 0.57 -26.15
N LYS A 100 11.98 -0.71 -25.74
CA LYS A 100 10.86 -1.66 -25.66
C LYS A 100 11.05 -2.58 -24.45
N GLY A 101 9.96 -2.90 -23.75
CA GLY A 101 9.96 -3.83 -22.63
C GLY A 101 10.27 -3.20 -21.26
N TRP A 102 10.59 -4.06 -20.30
CA TRP A 102 10.86 -3.70 -18.90
C TRP A 102 12.34 -3.40 -18.69
N ALA A 103 12.63 -2.46 -17.79
CA ALA A 103 14.00 -2.17 -17.40
C ALA A 103 14.49 -3.20 -16.39
N LEU A 104 15.70 -3.72 -16.61
CA LEU A 104 16.29 -4.79 -15.82
C LEU A 104 17.51 -4.29 -15.06
N LEU A 105 17.66 -4.75 -13.82
CA LEU A 105 18.89 -4.63 -13.05
C LEU A 105 19.86 -5.76 -13.42
N GLU A 106 21.14 -5.58 -13.08
CA GLU A 106 22.21 -6.57 -13.32
C GLU A 106 21.94 -7.93 -12.66
N ASP A 107 21.17 -7.95 -11.56
CA ASP A 107 20.78 -9.15 -10.83
C ASP A 107 19.51 -9.84 -11.39
N GLY A 108 18.95 -9.30 -12.49
CA GLY A 108 17.79 -9.86 -13.17
C GLY A 108 16.43 -9.37 -12.64
N ARG A 109 16.41 -8.42 -11.71
CA ARG A 109 15.16 -7.81 -11.23
C ARG A 109 14.60 -6.79 -12.20
N ILE A 110 13.27 -6.64 -12.26
CA ILE A 110 12.61 -5.66 -13.13
C ILE A 110 12.25 -4.38 -12.38
N ILE A 111 12.33 -3.23 -13.03
CA ILE A 111 11.81 -1.96 -12.52
C ILE A 111 10.38 -1.79 -13.02
N ILE A 112 9.41 -1.76 -12.12
CA ILE A 112 8.02 -1.47 -12.45
C ILE A 112 7.77 0.04 -12.34
N PRO A 113 7.26 0.73 -13.37
CA PRO A 113 6.90 2.13 -13.28
C PRO A 113 5.90 2.37 -12.15
N SER A 114 6.07 3.49 -11.45
CA SER A 114 5.15 3.97 -10.40
C SER A 114 3.68 3.95 -10.81
N THR A 115 3.38 4.20 -12.08
CA THR A 115 2.00 4.19 -12.64
C THR A 115 1.35 2.81 -12.65
N LEU A 116 2.13 1.72 -12.64
CA LEU A 116 1.64 0.34 -12.74
C LEU A 116 1.67 -0.41 -11.40
N ILE A 117 2.45 0.06 -10.43
CA ILE A 117 2.64 -0.59 -9.13
C ILE A 117 1.33 -0.80 -8.40
N TRP A 118 0.47 0.22 -8.33
CA TRP A 118 -0.78 0.10 -7.59
C TRP A 118 -1.68 -0.99 -8.18
N ASN A 119 -1.75 -1.07 -9.52
CA ASN A 119 -2.54 -2.09 -10.19
C ASN A 119 -2.00 -3.49 -9.92
N LEU A 120 -0.67 -3.65 -9.88
CA LEU A 120 -0.03 -4.93 -9.53
C LEU A 120 -0.33 -5.31 -8.08
N VAL A 121 0.00 -4.43 -7.14
CA VAL A 121 -0.17 -4.65 -5.70
C VAL A 121 -1.63 -4.98 -5.39
N LYS A 122 -2.58 -4.26 -5.99
CA LYS A 122 -4.00 -4.53 -5.83
C LYS A 122 -4.42 -5.88 -6.41
N LYS A 123 -3.96 -6.24 -7.62
CA LYS A 123 -4.25 -7.54 -8.23
C LYS A 123 -3.76 -8.70 -7.36
N GLU A 124 -2.56 -8.58 -6.78
CA GLU A 124 -2.01 -9.62 -5.90
C GLU A 124 -2.67 -9.64 -4.50
N HIS A 125 -3.02 -8.47 -3.96
CA HIS A 125 -3.80 -8.38 -2.73
C HIS A 125 -5.17 -9.04 -2.89
N ASP A 126 -5.89 -8.76 -3.98
CA ASP A 126 -7.23 -9.30 -4.21
C ASP A 126 -7.24 -10.84 -4.35
N LYS A 127 -6.11 -11.45 -4.75
CA LYS A 127 -5.95 -12.92 -4.82
C LYS A 127 -5.69 -13.56 -3.45
N THR A 128 -4.95 -12.87 -2.58
CA THR A 128 -4.34 -13.47 -1.37
C THR A 128 -4.92 -12.93 -0.06
N HIS A 129 -5.52 -11.75 -0.10
CA HIS A 129 -5.93 -10.95 1.05
C HIS A 129 -4.81 -10.70 2.08
N TRP A 130 -3.55 -10.71 1.64
CA TRP A 130 -2.42 -10.47 2.52
C TRP A 130 -2.35 -9.02 3.02
N GLY A 131 -1.93 -8.86 4.27
CA GLY A 131 -1.56 -7.57 4.85
C GLY A 131 -0.31 -6.98 4.18
N ALA A 132 -0.06 -5.69 4.41
CA ALA A 132 0.99 -4.93 3.71
C ALA A 132 2.38 -5.59 3.79
N ASP A 133 2.82 -6.01 4.98
CA ASP A 133 4.15 -6.61 5.19
C ASP A 133 4.30 -7.94 4.44
N ALA A 134 3.30 -8.81 4.52
CA ALA A 134 3.31 -10.10 3.84
C ALA A 134 3.30 -9.95 2.32
N LEU A 135 2.56 -8.96 1.81
CA LEU A 135 2.52 -8.66 0.39
C LEU A 135 3.84 -8.06 -0.11
N TYR A 136 4.48 -7.20 0.69
CA TYR A 136 5.79 -6.64 0.37
C TYR A 136 6.87 -7.71 0.30
N GLU A 137 6.94 -8.59 1.31
CA GLU A 137 7.87 -9.72 1.35
C GLU A 137 7.67 -10.63 0.12
N TYR A 138 6.42 -10.96 -0.21
CA TYR A 138 6.13 -11.77 -1.40
C TYR A 138 6.58 -11.12 -2.71
N LEU A 139 6.35 -9.81 -2.87
CA LEU A 139 6.70 -9.08 -4.10
C LEU A 139 8.20 -8.75 -4.20
N SER A 140 8.94 -8.81 -3.10
CA SER A 140 10.38 -8.49 -3.05
C SER A 140 11.30 -9.72 -3.09
N GLN A 141 10.76 -10.91 -2.80
CA GLN A 141 11.39 -12.23 -3.01
C GLN A 141 11.66 -12.54 -4.48
#